data_AF-A0AAW4D165-F1
#
_entry.id   AF-A0AAW4D165-F1
#
_cell.length_a   1.000
_cell.length_b   1.000
_cell.length_c   1.000
_cell.angle_alpha   90.00
_cell.angle_beta   90.00
_cell.angle_gamma   90.00
#
_symmetry.space_group_name_H-M   'P 1'
#
loop_
_entity.id
_entity.type
_entity.pdbx_description
1 polymer ?
#
loop_
_entity_poly.entity_id
_entity_poly.type
_entity_poly.pdbx_seq_one_letter_code
_entity_poly.pdbx_strand_id
1 'polypeptide(L)' 'MDKDEFTAAVEAGEPLIKQSMEALKRYLEARDDGAPAEEVERLRLRSESLGQAVSDYQLRTVSKLMGNKLPPLH' A
#
# COMPACT_ATOMS: atom_id res chain seq x y z
N MET A 1 -16.09 -1.88 -18.05
CA MET A 1 -15.63 -1.13 -16.86
C MET A 1 -16.08 0.30 -17.07
N ASP A 2 -16.87 0.82 -16.14
CA ASP A 2 -17.20 2.24 -16.12
C ASP A 2 -15.93 3.03 -15.71
N LYS A 3 -15.59 4.06 -16.48
CA LYS A 3 -14.37 4.85 -16.26
C LYS A 3 -14.47 5.65 -14.95
N ASP A 4 -15.67 6.08 -14.59
CA ASP A 4 -15.92 6.90 -13.40
C ASP A 4 -15.83 6.02 -12.14
N GLU A 5 -16.32 4.76 -12.21
CA GLU A 5 -16.18 3.79 -11.12
C GLU A 5 -14.70 3.44 -10.82
N PHE A 6 -13.88 3.25 -11.87
CA PHE A 6 -12.44 3.03 -11.70
C PHE A 6 -11.74 4.27 -11.11
N THR A 7 -12.08 5.47 -11.61
CA THR A 7 -11.48 6.73 -11.13
C THR A 7 -11.79 6.94 -9.65
N ALA A 8 -13.05 6.77 -9.24
CA ALA A 8 -13.47 6.87 -7.84
C ALA A 8 -12.74 5.84 -6.94
N ALA A 9 -12.52 4.63 -7.44
CA ALA A 9 -11.80 3.60 -6.68
C ALA A 9 -10.30 3.91 -6.52
N VAL A 10 -9.68 4.56 -7.51
CA VAL A 10 -8.29 5.05 -7.41
C VAL A 10 -8.20 6.19 -6.38
N GLU A 11 -9.11 7.17 -6.45
CA GLU A 11 -9.16 8.29 -5.51
C GLU A 11 -9.34 7.83 -4.05
N ALA A 12 -10.21 6.84 -3.82
CA ALA A 12 -10.41 6.24 -2.50
C ALA A 12 -9.16 5.52 -1.96
N GLY A 13 -8.26 5.06 -2.83
CA GLY A 13 -7.00 4.42 -2.44
C GLY A 13 -5.84 5.40 -2.19
N GLU A 14 -5.95 6.65 -2.66
CA GLU A 14 -4.88 7.65 -2.56
C GLU A 14 -4.40 7.91 -1.11
N PRO A 15 -5.28 8.00 -0.09
CA PRO A 15 -4.84 8.17 1.29
C PRO A 15 -3.99 7.00 1.81
N LEU A 16 -4.28 5.78 1.37
CA LEU A 16 -3.53 4.58 1.78
C LEU A 16 -2.15 4.55 1.12
N ILE A 17 -2.07 4.95 -0.16
CA ILE A 17 -0.80 5.10 -0.88
C ILE A 17 0.07 6.16 -0.21
N LYS A 18 -0.49 7.34 0.13
CA LYS A 18 0.23 8.41 0.83
C LYS A 18 0.79 7.94 2.16
N GLN A 19 0.00 7.21 2.96
CA GLN A 19 0.46 6.65 4.24
C GLN A 19 1.60 5.64 4.05
N SER A 20 1.50 4.76 3.04
CA SER A 20 2.56 3.80 2.74
C SER A 20 3.85 4.49 2.31
N MET A 21 3.77 5.51 1.45
CA MET A 21 4.94 6.27 1.01
C MET A 21 5.60 7.05 2.15
N GLU A 22 4.80 7.63 3.04
CA GLU A 22 5.31 8.36 4.19
C GLU A 22 6.01 7.42 5.19
N ALA A 23 5.46 6.22 5.42
CA ALA A 23 6.10 5.21 6.26
C ALA A 23 7.41 4.70 5.67
N LEU A 24 7.45 4.47 4.34
CA LEU A 24 8.67 4.10 3.63
C LEU A 24 9.74 5.18 3.75
N LYS A 25 9.36 6.44 3.55
CA LYS A 25 10.26 7.58 3.72
C LYS A 25 10.88 7.62 5.11
N ARG A 26 10.06 7.50 6.17
CA ARG A 26 10.56 7.48 7.56
C ARG A 26 11.52 6.33 7.83
N TYR A 27 11.23 5.14 7.29
CA TYR A 27 12.15 4.00 7.40
C TYR A 27 13.50 4.28 6.74
N LEU A 28 13.49 4.85 5.52
CA LEU A 28 14.72 5.19 4.80
C LEU A 28 15.52 6.26 5.55
N GLU A 29 14.87 7.33 6.01
CA GLU A 29 15.50 8.38 6.81
C GLU A 29 16.13 7.80 8.09
N ALA A 30 15.40 7.01 8.86
CA ALA A 30 15.93 6.40 10.08
C ALA A 30 17.13 5.45 9.82
N ARG A 31 17.08 4.71 8.71
CA ARG A 31 18.18 3.82 8.32
C ARG A 31 19.42 4.63 7.89
N ASP A 32 19.23 5.69 7.12
CA ASP A 32 20.31 6.49 6.57
C ASP A 32 20.94 7.40 7.66
N ASP A 33 20.17 7.85 8.65
CA ASP A 33 20.63 8.60 9.83
C ASP A 33 21.32 7.70 10.89
N GLY A 34 21.34 6.38 10.68
CA GLY A 34 21.94 5.43 11.63
C GLY A 34 21.18 5.32 12.95
N ALA A 35 19.85 5.47 12.92
CA ALA A 35 19.00 5.30 14.08
C ALA A 35 19.15 3.89 14.72
N PRO A 36 18.71 3.70 15.99
CA PRO A 36 18.78 2.41 16.64
C PRO A 36 18.08 1.31 15.83
N ALA A 37 18.66 0.10 15.81
CA ALA A 37 18.15 -1.02 15.03
C ALA A 37 16.69 -1.36 15.34
N GLU A 38 16.27 -1.24 16.60
CA GLU A 38 14.87 -1.46 17.01
C GLU A 38 13.91 -0.46 16.36
N GLU A 39 14.32 0.81 16.22
CA GLU A 39 13.52 1.85 15.59
C GLU A 39 13.41 1.63 14.09
N VAL A 40 14.54 1.30 13.45
CA VAL A 40 14.59 1.00 12.02
C VAL A 40 13.71 -0.21 11.69
N GLU A 41 13.77 -1.27 12.50
CA GLU A 41 12.95 -2.47 12.27
C GLU A 41 11.46 -2.20 12.49
N ARG A 42 11.11 -1.41 13.51
CA ARG A 42 9.72 -0.99 13.73
C ARG A 42 9.17 -0.21 12.53
N LEU A 43 9.96 0.72 12.00
CA LEU A 43 9.59 1.51 10.81
C LEU A 43 9.51 0.63 9.56
N ARG A 44 10.41 -0.35 9.42
CA ARG A 44 10.38 -1.35 8.35
C ARG A 44 9.06 -2.13 8.35
N LEU A 45 8.71 -2.74 9.48
CA LEU A 45 7.48 -3.52 9.62
C LEU A 45 6.24 -2.69 9.34
N ARG A 46 6.22 -1.42 9.78
CA ARG A 46 5.12 -0.49 9.50
C ARG A 46 5.02 -0.17 8.01
N SER A 47 6.14 0.11 7.35
CA SER A 47 6.19 0.37 5.91
C SER A 47 5.72 -0.85 5.10
N GLU A 48 6.18 -2.05 5.47
CA GLU A 48 5.81 -3.30 4.80
C GLU A 48 4.32 -3.62 4.97
N SER A 49 3.79 -3.47 6.18
CA SER A 49 2.37 -3.67 6.46
C SER A 49 1.48 -2.71 5.65
N LEU A 50 1.86 -1.43 5.54
CA LEU A 50 1.13 -0.46 4.73
C LEU A 50 1.26 -0.75 3.22
N GLY A 51 2.43 -1.20 2.77
CA GLY A 51 2.62 -1.64 1.38
C GLY A 51 1.71 -2.81 1.02
N GLN A 52 1.62 -3.82 1.90
CA GLN A 52 0.70 -4.95 1.72
C GLN A 52 -0.76 -4.48 1.65
N ALA A 53 -1.16 -3.56 2.54
CA ALA A 53 -2.53 -3.03 2.52
C ALA A 53 -2.86 -2.30 1.21
N VAL A 54 -1.92 -1.56 0.62
CA VAL A 54 -2.08 -0.93 -0.71
C VAL A 54 -2.29 -2.00 -1.78
N SER A 55 -1.44 -3.04 -1.81
CA SER A 55 -1.55 -4.12 -2.78
C SER A 55 -2.88 -4.86 -2.66
N ASP A 56 -3.30 -5.20 -1.44
CA ASP A 56 -4.57 -5.86 -1.16
C ASP A 56 -5.76 -5.01 -1.63
N TYR A 57 -5.72 -3.71 -1.37
CA TYR A 57 -6.76 -2.77 -1.82
C TYR A 57 -6.85 -2.74 -3.34
N GLN A 58 -5.72 -2.59 -4.04
CA GLN A 58 -5.68 -2.53 -5.50
C GLN A 58 -6.18 -3.84 -6.12
N LEU A 59 -5.74 -4.99 -5.60
CA LEU A 59 -6.18 -6.30 -6.07
C LEU A 59 -7.68 -6.53 -5.85
N ARG A 60 -8.20 -6.21 -4.67
CA ARG A 60 -9.64 -6.30 -4.38
C ARG A 60 -10.46 -5.37 -5.26
N THR A 61 -9.97 -4.15 -5.49
CA THR A 61 -10.61 -3.16 -6.35
C THR A 61 -10.68 -3.63 -7.79
N VAL A 62 -9.55 -4.07 -8.36
CA VAL A 62 -9.50 -4.61 -9.72
C VAL A 62 -10.37 -5.86 -9.84
N SER A 63 -10.31 -6.77 -8.86
CA SER A 63 -11.14 -7.98 -8.85
C SER A 63 -12.63 -7.66 -8.86
N LYS A 64 -13.07 -6.72 -8.01
CA LYS A 64 -14.46 -6.24 -7.97
C LYS A 64 -14.88 -5.65 -9.32
N LEU A 65 -14.07 -4.76 -9.89
CA LEU A 65 -14.35 -4.09 -11.16
C LEU A 65 -14.33 -5.04 -12.36
N MET A 66 -13.56 -6.13 -12.28
CA MET A 66 -13.52 -7.19 -13.29
C MET A 66 -14.55 -8.32 -13.06
N GLY A 67 -15.40 -8.21 -12.02
CA GLY A 67 -16.43 -9.20 -11.72
C GLY A 67 -15.88 -10.54 -11.23
N ASN A 68 -14.87 -10.52 -10.35
CA ASN A 68 -14.19 -11.71 -9.79
C ASN A 68 -13.46 -12.60 -10.83
N LYS A 69 -13.03 -12.06 -11.97
CA LYS A 69 -12.16 -12.76 -12.93
C LYS A 69 -10.66 -12.68 -12.62
N LEU A 70 -10.27 -12.59 -11.34
CA LEU A 70 -8.86 -12.83 -10.98
C LEU A 70 -8.69 -14.31 -10.60
N PRO A 71 -7.68 -15.02 -11.14
CA PRO A 71 -7.33 -16.34 -10.64
C PRO A 71 -6.99 -16.24 -9.14
N PRO A 72 -7.25 -17.31 -8.36
CA PRO A 72 -6.93 -17.33 -6.94
C PRO A 72 -5.45 -17.00 -6.76
N LEU A 73 -5.17 -16.03 -5.90
CA LEU A 73 -3.82 -15.71 -5.48
C LEU A 73 -3.38 -16.83 -4.52
N HIS A 74 -2.34 -17.57 -4.93
CA HIS A 74 -1.72 -18.65 -4.18
C HIS A 74 -0.89 -18.13 -3.01
#